data_AF-A0A4Z0LAD8-F1
#
_entry.id   AF-A0A4Z0LAD8-F1
#
_cell.length_a   1.000
_cell.length_b   1.000
_cell.length_c   1.000
_cell.angle_alpha   90.00
_cell.angle_beta   90.00
_cell.angle_gamma   90.00
#
_symmetry.space_group_name_H-M   'P 1'
#
loop_
_entity.id
_entity.type
_entity.pdbx_description
1 polymer ?
#
loop_
_entity_poly.entity_id
_entity_poly.type
_entity_poly.pdbx_seq_one_letter_code
_entity_poly.pdbx_strand_id
1 'polypeptide(L)'
;MNFYSINNSLDNKIVGDYNQVINAVHNCDIWENPKFIDRIDFVKIDFEPITSNAILEKKAKLTDLINASCVGFSLKLLTSDKLMHILEKYSHGKCQFFESPVIYKNEKIQKYWIIHPYAFNMGFIDFDKSTISARIQKEGGGTERKTLEINSLDDFMNSLNFYKEKGGIITINNVYLNNDIEDDFFILSNVEGGIKYIVSEKLKKEIEDANCTGIEFQPVGLSINEWLGKNGEREKIYGKI
;
A
#
# COMPACT_ATOMS: atom_id res chain seq x y z
N MET A 1 9.53 19.38 -1.98
CA MET A 1 9.96 18.21 -1.17
C MET A 1 9.82 16.96 -2.02
N ASN A 2 10.69 15.96 -1.88
CA ASN A 2 10.54 14.70 -2.61
C ASN A 2 9.70 13.72 -1.78
N PHE A 3 8.92 12.88 -2.48
CA PHE A 3 8.02 11.91 -1.89
C PHE A 3 8.20 10.54 -2.53
N TYR A 4 8.01 9.49 -1.73
CA TYR A 4 8.24 8.11 -2.11
C TYR A 4 7.09 7.23 -1.64
N SER A 5 6.64 6.29 -2.47
CA SER A 5 5.77 5.21 -2.03
C SER A 5 6.57 4.10 -1.38
N ILE A 6 6.10 3.64 -0.22
CA ILE A 6 6.60 2.44 0.46
C ILE A 6 6.20 1.21 -0.36
N ASN A 7 7.18 0.42 -0.78
CA ASN A 7 6.99 -0.86 -1.45
C ASN A 7 7.74 -1.98 -0.71
N ASN A 8 7.30 -3.22 -0.90
CA ASN A 8 8.05 -4.39 -0.45
C ASN A 8 9.35 -4.53 -1.24
N SER A 9 10.43 -4.91 -0.56
CA SER A 9 11.71 -5.22 -1.21
C SER A 9 11.60 -6.45 -2.11
N LEU A 10 12.17 -6.36 -3.32
CA LEU A 10 12.31 -7.48 -4.24
C LEU A 10 13.68 -8.17 -4.14
N ASP A 11 14.63 -7.63 -3.37
CA ASP A 11 15.95 -8.25 -3.19
C ASP A 11 15.87 -9.47 -2.25
N ASN A 12 16.04 -10.66 -2.80
CA ASN A 12 16.08 -11.92 -2.04
C ASN A 12 17.19 -11.96 -0.98
N LYS A 13 18.26 -11.16 -1.10
CA LYS A 13 19.27 -11.03 -0.03
C LYS A 13 18.71 -10.32 1.18
N ILE A 14 17.72 -9.44 1.01
CA ILE A 14 17.04 -8.73 2.10
C ILE A 14 15.88 -9.56 2.64
N VAL A 15 15.00 -10.07 1.76
CA VAL A 15 13.75 -10.72 2.18
C VAL A 15 13.85 -12.24 2.31
N GLY A 16 14.92 -12.85 1.82
CA GLY A 16 15.15 -14.31 1.84
C GLY A 16 14.40 -15.04 0.73
N ASP A 17 13.08 -14.83 0.67
CA ASP A 17 12.20 -15.29 -0.42
C ASP A 17 11.26 -14.14 -0.78
N TYR A 18 11.16 -13.78 -2.07
CA TYR A 18 10.28 -12.72 -2.54
C TYR A 18 8.81 -12.95 -2.14
N ASN A 19 8.35 -14.21 -2.18
CA ASN A 19 7.04 -14.61 -1.67
C ASN A 19 7.17 -14.93 -0.17
N GLN A 20 7.44 -13.91 0.64
CA GLN A 20 7.72 -14.09 2.07
C GLN A 20 6.60 -14.81 2.81
N VAL A 21 5.33 -14.62 2.41
CA VAL A 21 4.15 -15.24 3.01
C VAL A 21 3.60 -16.33 2.08
N ILE A 22 3.52 -17.57 2.58
CA ILE A 22 2.97 -18.71 1.83
C ILE A 22 1.50 -18.97 2.12
N ASN A 23 1.03 -18.57 3.30
CA ASN A 23 -0.35 -18.75 3.73
C ASN A 23 -0.64 -17.84 4.92
N ALA A 24 -1.87 -17.88 5.44
CA ALA A 24 -2.24 -17.21 6.68
C ALA A 24 -3.13 -18.13 7.53
N VAL A 25 -3.01 -17.99 8.86
CA VAL A 25 -4.01 -18.53 9.79
C VAL A 25 -5.06 -17.46 10.02
N HIS A 26 -6.29 -17.75 9.64
CA HIS A 26 -7.43 -16.87 9.89
C HIS A 26 -8.10 -17.25 11.21
N ASN A 27 -8.26 -16.27 12.10
CA ASN A 27 -8.82 -16.47 13.44
C ASN A 27 -10.37 -16.41 13.46
N CYS A 28 -11.01 -16.50 12.30
CA CYS A 28 -12.46 -16.53 12.12
C CYS A 28 -12.82 -17.10 10.73
N ASP A 29 -14.13 -17.24 10.48
CA ASP A 29 -14.65 -17.40 9.13
C ASP A 29 -14.46 -16.09 8.34
N ILE A 30 -13.65 -16.14 7.27
CA ILE A 30 -13.29 -14.98 6.47
C ILE A 30 -14.44 -14.45 5.60
N TRP A 31 -15.47 -15.26 5.33
CA TRP A 31 -16.59 -14.93 4.46
C TRP A 31 -17.82 -14.46 5.23
N GLU A 32 -17.96 -14.87 6.49
CA GLU A 32 -19.15 -14.61 7.29
C GLU A 32 -18.91 -13.63 8.45
N ASN A 33 -17.69 -13.52 8.98
CA ASN A 33 -17.46 -12.70 10.17
C ASN A 33 -17.26 -11.21 9.82
N PRO A 34 -18.15 -10.29 10.20
CA PRO A 34 -18.05 -8.87 9.86
C PRO A 34 -16.90 -8.14 10.58
N LYS A 35 -16.32 -8.74 11.63
CA LYS A 35 -15.16 -8.19 12.33
C LYS A 35 -13.83 -8.57 11.68
N PHE A 36 -13.84 -9.41 10.66
CA PHE A 36 -12.62 -9.79 9.95
C PHE A 36 -12.00 -8.56 9.26
N ILE A 37 -10.70 -8.33 9.49
CA ILE A 37 -10.02 -7.09 9.08
C ILE A 37 -10.11 -6.80 7.56
N ASP A 38 -10.15 -7.84 6.72
CA ASP A 38 -10.25 -7.69 5.27
C ASP A 38 -11.68 -7.52 4.74
N ARG A 39 -12.67 -7.48 5.63
CA ARG A 39 -14.04 -7.08 5.29
C ARG A 39 -14.34 -5.62 5.62
N ILE A 40 -13.37 -4.94 6.21
CA ILE A 40 -13.52 -3.58 6.71
C ILE A 40 -12.57 -2.70 5.89
N ASP A 41 -13.09 -2.14 4.81
CA ASP A 41 -12.29 -1.32 3.91
C ASP A 41 -12.37 0.14 4.32
N PHE A 42 -11.21 0.69 4.68
CA PHE A 42 -10.98 2.14 4.74
C PHE A 42 -11.89 2.96 5.65
N VAL A 43 -12.45 2.33 6.69
CA VAL A 43 -13.24 3.00 7.73
C VAL A 43 -12.54 2.90 9.07
N LYS A 44 -12.75 3.92 9.92
CA LYS A 44 -12.26 3.89 11.29
C LYS A 44 -13.05 2.82 12.07
N ILE A 45 -12.31 1.93 12.72
CA ILE A 45 -12.84 0.81 13.49
C ILE A 45 -12.94 1.23 14.96
N ASP A 46 -14.12 1.05 15.55
CA ASP A 46 -14.43 1.36 16.95
C ASP A 46 -14.61 0.09 17.82
N PHE A 47 -14.21 -1.06 17.27
CA PHE A 47 -14.19 -2.37 17.92
C PHE A 47 -12.83 -3.07 17.70
N GLU A 48 -12.59 -4.18 18.40
CA GLU A 48 -11.41 -5.01 18.17
C GLU A 48 -11.60 -5.91 16.94
N PRO A 49 -10.87 -5.66 15.82
CA PRO A 49 -11.01 -6.48 14.63
C PRO A 49 -10.32 -7.84 14.80
N ILE A 50 -10.75 -8.82 14.02
CA ILE A 50 -10.10 -10.14 13.97
C ILE A 50 -9.04 -10.10 12.86
N THR A 51 -7.78 -10.13 13.26
CA THR A 51 -6.62 -10.15 12.34
C THR A 51 -6.22 -11.59 11.99
N SER A 52 -5.54 -11.75 10.85
CA SER A 52 -4.89 -13.00 10.47
C SER A 52 -3.46 -13.05 10.99
N ASN A 53 -2.84 -14.22 11.00
CA ASN A 53 -1.41 -14.40 11.25
C ASN A 53 -0.73 -14.92 9.98
N ALA A 54 0.18 -14.14 9.38
CA ALA A 54 0.88 -14.55 8.17
C ALA A 54 1.84 -15.72 8.47
N ILE A 55 1.81 -16.76 7.63
CA ILE A 55 2.75 -17.89 7.69
C ILE A 55 3.87 -17.61 6.70
N LEU A 56 5.08 -17.45 7.23
CA LEU A 56 6.25 -17.11 6.43
C LEU A 56 6.91 -18.36 5.82
N GLU A 57 7.45 -18.19 4.61
CA GLU A 57 8.25 -19.21 3.94
C GLU A 57 9.51 -19.57 4.75
N LYS A 58 9.97 -20.82 4.70
CA LYS A 58 11.13 -21.29 5.47
C LYS A 58 12.40 -20.49 5.16
N LYS A 59 12.57 -20.05 3.91
CA LYS A 59 13.69 -19.23 3.44
C LYS A 59 13.49 -17.73 3.62
N ALA A 60 12.28 -17.27 3.95
CA ALA A 60 12.04 -15.87 4.23
C ALA A 60 12.87 -15.38 5.42
N LYS A 61 13.15 -14.09 5.43
CA LYS A 61 13.74 -13.36 6.55
C LYS A 61 12.66 -12.56 7.26
N LEU A 62 12.80 -12.42 8.57
CA LEU A 62 11.98 -11.49 9.36
C LEU A 62 12.45 -10.07 9.06
N THR A 63 11.66 -9.35 8.27
CA THR A 63 11.91 -7.96 7.88
C THR A 63 10.95 -7.01 8.59
N ASP A 64 11.24 -5.71 8.53
CA ASP A 64 10.40 -4.68 9.14
C ASP A 64 9.13 -4.37 8.34
N LEU A 65 9.17 -4.61 7.02
CA LEU A 65 7.99 -4.71 6.16
C LEU A 65 7.95 -6.13 5.57
N ILE A 66 6.83 -6.84 5.76
CA ILE A 66 6.61 -8.19 5.26
C ILE A 66 5.71 -8.11 4.02
N ASN A 67 6.12 -8.77 2.94
CA ASN A 67 5.30 -8.93 1.75
C ASN A 67 4.14 -9.92 1.99
N ALA A 68 3.05 -9.41 2.58
CA ALA A 68 1.83 -10.14 2.87
C ALA A 68 0.75 -9.83 1.83
N SER A 69 0.83 -10.49 0.66
CA SER A 69 -0.15 -10.34 -0.43
C SER A 69 -1.20 -11.47 -0.39
N CYS A 70 -1.89 -11.64 0.73
CA CYS A 70 -2.94 -12.65 0.90
C CYS A 70 -4.13 -12.12 1.72
N VAL A 71 -5.20 -12.90 1.79
CA VAL A 71 -6.40 -12.58 2.57
C VAL A 71 -6.01 -12.30 4.03
N GLY A 72 -6.60 -11.26 4.62
CA GLY A 72 -6.26 -10.73 5.94
C GLY A 72 -5.26 -9.57 5.91
N PHE A 73 -4.69 -9.24 4.75
CA PHE A 73 -3.68 -8.20 4.58
C PHE A 73 -3.93 -7.33 3.33
N SER A 74 -5.09 -7.45 2.68
CA SER A 74 -5.38 -6.77 1.43
C SER A 74 -5.30 -5.25 1.60
N LEU A 75 -4.42 -4.61 0.81
CA LEU A 75 -4.17 -3.16 0.82
C LEU A 75 -3.70 -2.63 2.18
N LYS A 76 -3.12 -3.47 3.03
CA LYS A 76 -2.61 -3.09 4.35
C LYS A 76 -1.12 -3.44 4.45
N LEU A 77 -0.37 -2.67 5.23
CA LEU A 77 1.03 -3.01 5.49
C LEU A 77 1.10 -3.96 6.70
N LEU A 78 1.89 -5.02 6.58
CA LEU A 78 2.29 -5.86 7.72
C LEU A 78 3.70 -5.46 8.14
N THR A 79 3.82 -4.86 9.31
CA THR A 79 5.03 -4.18 9.76
C THR A 79 5.52 -4.71 11.09
N SER A 80 6.84 -4.67 11.32
CA SER A 80 7.38 -4.87 12.66
C SER A 80 7.00 -3.72 13.58
N ASP A 81 7.09 -3.94 14.89
CA ASP A 81 6.95 -2.93 15.93
C ASP A 81 7.82 -1.67 15.71
N LYS A 82 9.05 -1.87 15.23
CA LYS A 82 9.99 -0.78 14.94
C LYS A 82 9.47 0.13 13.83
N LEU A 83 9.08 -0.44 12.68
CA LEU A 83 8.57 0.35 11.55
C LEU A 83 7.20 0.95 11.89
N MET A 84 6.34 0.18 12.56
CA MET A 84 5.04 0.65 13.01
C MET A 84 5.17 1.93 13.84
N HIS A 85 6.00 1.93 14.88
CA HIS A 85 6.18 3.11 15.74
C HIS A 85 6.80 4.31 15.03
N ILE A 86 7.62 4.10 13.99
CA ILE A 86 8.11 5.20 13.16
C ILE A 86 6.93 5.82 12.40
N LEU A 87 6.13 5.01 11.71
CA LEU A 87 5.00 5.49 10.90
C LEU A 87 3.87 6.09 11.76
N GLU A 88 3.63 5.55 12.96
CA GLU A 88 2.61 6.02 13.89
C GLU A 88 2.79 7.50 14.26
N LYS A 89 4.03 7.94 14.52
CA LYS A 89 4.38 9.34 14.85
C LYS A 89 3.89 10.34 13.80
N TYR A 90 3.88 9.92 12.53
CA TYR A 90 3.55 10.75 11.37
C TYR A 90 2.17 10.44 10.79
N SER A 91 1.46 9.44 11.33
CA SER A 91 0.12 9.05 10.87
C SER A 91 -0.92 10.15 11.07
N HIS A 92 -0.73 11.01 12.07
CA HIS A 92 -1.68 12.07 12.43
C HIS A 92 -3.13 11.57 12.53
N GLY A 93 -3.32 10.33 13.01
CA GLY A 93 -4.64 9.71 13.11
C GLY A 93 -5.28 9.34 11.77
N LYS A 94 -4.49 9.02 10.73
CA LYS A 94 -5.00 8.52 9.43
C LYS A 94 -5.00 6.98 9.35
N CYS A 95 -4.33 6.33 10.30
CA CYS A 95 -4.19 4.88 10.39
C CYS A 95 -4.57 4.35 11.78
N GLN A 96 -4.97 3.10 11.83
CA GLN A 96 -5.02 2.29 13.04
C GLN A 96 -4.02 1.15 12.94
N PHE A 97 -3.55 0.68 14.09
CA PHE A 97 -2.50 -0.33 14.19
C PHE A 97 -3.08 -1.50 14.98
N PHE A 98 -3.17 -2.66 14.33
CA PHE A 98 -3.75 -3.87 14.93
C PHE A 98 -2.71 -4.96 15.02
N GLU A 99 -2.61 -5.61 16.18
CA GLU A 99 -1.66 -6.71 16.37
C GLU A 99 -1.93 -7.84 15.38
N SER A 100 -0.87 -8.29 14.71
CA SER A 100 -0.88 -9.42 13.79
C SER A 100 0.45 -10.13 13.85
N PRO A 101 0.67 -10.98 14.88
CA PRO A 101 1.85 -11.83 14.96
C PRO A 101 2.04 -12.67 13.69
N VAL A 102 3.29 -12.97 13.35
CA VAL A 102 3.61 -13.85 12.21
C VAL A 102 4.00 -15.24 12.68
N ILE A 103 3.79 -16.25 11.86
CA ILE A 103 4.20 -17.63 12.11
C ILE A 103 5.43 -17.91 11.24
N TYR A 104 6.58 -18.14 11.87
CA TYR A 104 7.83 -18.42 11.18
C TYR A 104 8.48 -19.67 11.76
N LYS A 105 8.79 -20.66 10.92
CA LYS A 105 9.40 -21.93 11.35
C LYS A 105 8.65 -22.60 12.51
N ASN A 106 7.31 -22.58 12.45
CA ASN A 106 6.38 -23.10 13.45
C ASN A 106 6.37 -22.36 14.80
N GLU A 107 7.02 -21.18 14.88
CA GLU A 107 6.97 -20.32 16.06
C GLU A 107 6.15 -19.07 15.78
N LYS A 108 5.37 -18.64 16.78
CA LYS A 108 4.61 -17.39 16.72
C LYS A 108 5.52 -16.24 17.14
N ILE A 109 5.88 -15.40 16.17
CA ILE A 109 6.68 -14.20 16.37
C ILE A 109 5.73 -13.04 16.65
N GLN A 110 5.78 -12.53 17.88
CA GLN A 110 4.99 -11.38 18.31
C GLN A 110 5.52 -10.08 17.71
N LYS A 111 4.88 -8.94 18.03
CA LYS A 111 5.36 -7.60 17.68
C LYS A 111 5.36 -7.29 16.17
N TYR A 112 4.30 -7.76 15.51
CA TYR A 112 3.96 -7.38 14.15
C TYR A 112 2.56 -6.79 14.13
N TRP A 113 2.35 -5.85 13.21
CA TRP A 113 1.19 -4.97 13.20
C TRP A 113 0.67 -4.78 11.78
N ILE A 114 -0.64 -4.87 11.63
CA ILE A 114 -1.36 -4.43 10.43
C ILE A 114 -1.58 -2.92 10.56
N ILE A 115 -1.13 -2.17 9.56
CA ILE A 115 -1.46 -0.76 9.39
C ILE A 115 -2.74 -0.68 8.55
N HIS A 116 -3.83 -0.27 9.20
CA HIS A 116 -5.14 -0.10 8.60
C HIS A 116 -5.40 1.38 8.28
N PRO A 117 -5.41 1.77 7.00
CA PRO A 117 -5.70 3.15 6.61
C PRO A 117 -7.20 3.41 6.67
N TYR A 118 -7.60 4.61 7.11
CA TYR A 118 -9.02 5.03 7.10
C TYR A 118 -9.23 6.48 6.66
N ALA A 119 -8.16 7.18 6.28
CA ALA A 119 -8.23 8.52 5.72
C ALA A 119 -7.23 8.66 4.56
N PHE A 120 -7.63 9.39 3.51
CA PHE A 120 -6.84 9.57 2.30
C PHE A 120 -6.67 11.05 1.97
N ASN A 121 -5.50 11.40 1.45
CA ASN A 121 -5.10 12.77 1.17
C ASN A 121 -5.19 13.07 -0.33
N MET A 122 -6.34 12.83 -0.95
CA MET A 122 -6.53 13.02 -2.40
C MET A 122 -6.32 14.48 -2.85
N GLY A 123 -6.52 15.45 -1.96
CA GLY A 123 -6.22 16.86 -2.23
C GLY A 123 -4.73 17.19 -2.39
N PHE A 124 -3.82 16.25 -2.10
CA PHE A 124 -2.39 16.42 -2.35
C PHE A 124 -1.99 16.17 -3.80
N ILE A 125 -2.90 15.62 -4.61
CA ILE A 125 -2.65 15.30 -6.01
C ILE A 125 -2.84 16.56 -6.86
N ASP A 126 -1.87 16.82 -7.72
CA ASP A 126 -1.98 17.75 -8.85
C ASP A 126 -2.68 17.00 -10.00
N PHE A 127 -4.01 17.14 -10.06
CA PHE A 127 -4.86 16.40 -11.00
C PHE A 127 -4.56 16.78 -12.46
N ASP A 128 -4.29 18.05 -12.74
CA ASP A 128 -3.97 18.58 -14.07
C ASP A 128 -2.71 17.93 -14.67
N LYS A 129 -1.70 17.64 -13.83
CA LYS A 129 -0.48 16.93 -14.27
C LYS A 129 -0.58 15.42 -14.20
N SER A 130 -1.52 14.88 -13.45
CA SER A 130 -1.66 13.44 -13.24
C SER A 130 -2.40 12.76 -14.39
N THR A 131 -2.05 11.50 -14.67
CA THR A 131 -2.72 10.73 -15.73
C THR A 131 -3.76 9.80 -15.14
N ILE A 132 -5.03 10.02 -15.48
CA ILE A 132 -6.17 9.28 -14.92
C ILE A 132 -6.88 8.50 -16.00
N SER A 133 -7.28 7.27 -15.68
CA SER A 133 -8.01 6.41 -16.61
C SER A 133 -9.16 5.68 -15.94
N ALA A 134 -10.25 5.47 -16.66
CA ALA A 134 -11.32 4.56 -16.27
C ALA A 134 -11.19 3.22 -17.01
N ARG A 135 -11.40 2.12 -16.30
CA ARG A 135 -11.71 0.82 -16.87
C ARG A 135 -13.22 0.63 -16.87
N ILE A 136 -13.81 0.42 -18.03
CA ILE A 136 -15.26 0.24 -18.20
C ILE A 136 -15.58 -1.05 -18.96
N GLN A 137 -16.74 -1.62 -18.67
CA GLN A 137 -17.23 -2.80 -19.38
C GLN A 137 -17.74 -2.41 -20.77
N LYS A 138 -17.40 -3.23 -21.78
CA LYS A 138 -17.89 -3.05 -23.15
C LYS A 138 -19.26 -3.70 -23.33
N GLU A 139 -20.07 -3.14 -24.21
CA GLU A 139 -21.22 -3.86 -24.77
C GLU A 139 -20.71 -5.11 -25.51
N GLY A 140 -21.20 -6.29 -25.14
CA GLY A 140 -20.74 -7.58 -25.68
C GLY A 140 -19.64 -8.28 -24.87
N GLY A 141 -19.18 -7.69 -23.76
CA GLY A 141 -18.25 -8.31 -22.82
C GLY A 141 -16.80 -7.82 -22.93
N GLY A 142 -16.03 -8.07 -21.86
CA GLY A 142 -14.68 -7.52 -21.70
C GLY A 142 -14.67 -6.08 -21.18
N THR A 143 -13.48 -5.48 -21.12
CA THR A 143 -13.29 -4.11 -20.62
C THR A 143 -12.41 -3.29 -21.56
N GLU A 144 -12.63 -1.98 -21.60
CA GLU A 144 -11.68 -1.01 -22.17
C GLU A 144 -11.16 -0.05 -21.12
N ARG A 145 -10.00 0.54 -21.43
CA ARG A 145 -9.41 1.63 -20.67
C ARG A 145 -9.58 2.92 -21.46
N LYS A 146 -10.10 3.96 -20.81
CA LYS A 146 -10.28 5.30 -21.36
C LYS A 146 -9.52 6.30 -20.48
N THR A 147 -8.66 7.13 -21.08
CA THR A 147 -8.04 8.27 -20.39
C THR A 147 -9.10 9.34 -20.11
N LEU A 148 -9.07 9.93 -18.93
CA LEU A 148 -9.98 10.97 -18.49
C LEU A 148 -9.25 12.31 -18.38
N GLU A 149 -9.90 13.38 -18.79
CA GLU A 149 -9.46 14.76 -18.52
C GLU A 149 -10.08 15.18 -17.19
N ILE A 150 -9.25 15.25 -16.15
CA ILE A 150 -9.67 15.57 -14.78
C ILE A 150 -8.63 16.54 -14.23
N ASN A 151 -9.05 17.76 -13.93
CA ASN A 151 -8.14 18.84 -13.58
C ASN A 151 -8.27 19.26 -12.11
N SER A 152 -9.21 18.68 -11.38
CA SER A 152 -9.49 19.02 -9.98
C SER A 152 -9.95 17.80 -9.17
N LEU A 153 -9.88 17.94 -7.84
CA LEU A 153 -10.41 16.95 -6.92
C LEU A 153 -11.93 16.77 -7.09
N ASP A 154 -12.67 17.86 -7.31
CA ASP A 154 -14.12 17.79 -7.49
C ASP A 154 -14.49 17.03 -8.78
N ASP A 155 -13.79 17.29 -9.88
CA ASP A 155 -13.95 16.53 -11.13
C ASP A 155 -13.65 15.04 -10.93
N PHE A 156 -12.62 14.74 -10.13
CA PHE A 156 -12.25 13.38 -9.79
C PHE A 156 -13.36 12.67 -8.99
N MET A 157 -13.89 13.32 -7.96
CA MET A 157 -14.96 12.77 -7.11
C MET A 157 -16.25 12.55 -7.91
N ASN A 158 -16.61 13.50 -8.79
CA ASN A 158 -17.75 13.38 -9.69
C ASN A 158 -17.58 12.22 -10.67
N SER A 159 -16.39 12.10 -11.26
CA SER A 159 -16.07 10.99 -12.16
C SER A 159 -16.13 9.65 -11.42
N LEU A 160 -15.56 9.58 -10.22
CA LEU A 160 -15.52 8.37 -9.41
C LEU A 160 -16.92 7.82 -9.15
N ASN A 161 -17.86 8.69 -8.75
CA ASN A 161 -19.25 8.31 -8.54
C ASN A 161 -19.91 7.81 -9.84
N PHE A 162 -19.76 8.57 -10.94
CA PHE A 162 -20.33 8.21 -12.24
C PHE A 162 -19.87 6.84 -12.75
N TYR A 163 -18.56 6.56 -12.66
CA TYR A 163 -18.01 5.30 -13.14
C TYR A 163 -18.31 4.14 -12.19
N LYS A 164 -18.32 4.38 -10.87
CA LYS A 164 -18.69 3.35 -9.88
C LYS A 164 -20.11 2.82 -10.09
N GLU A 165 -21.08 3.70 -10.37
CA GLU A 165 -22.46 3.30 -10.68
C GLU A 165 -22.57 2.40 -11.93
N LYS A 166 -21.60 2.51 -12.84
CA LYS A 166 -21.51 1.72 -14.08
C LYS A 166 -20.60 0.49 -13.95
N GLY A 167 -20.19 0.13 -12.73
CA GLY A 167 -19.24 -0.97 -12.49
C GLY A 167 -17.83 -0.70 -13.02
N GLY A 168 -17.51 0.56 -13.34
CA GLY A 168 -16.19 0.99 -13.77
C GLY A 168 -15.24 1.27 -12.61
N ILE A 169 -13.94 1.26 -12.91
CA ILE A 169 -12.88 1.55 -11.94
C ILE A 169 -12.05 2.71 -12.47
N ILE A 170 -11.89 3.77 -11.66
CA ILE A 170 -10.96 4.87 -11.96
C ILE A 170 -9.63 4.60 -11.28
N THR A 171 -8.54 4.83 -12.01
CA THR A 171 -7.17 4.70 -11.54
C THR A 171 -6.34 5.90 -11.97
N ILE A 172 -5.62 6.48 -11.01
CA ILE A 172 -4.58 7.49 -11.19
C ILE A 172 -3.26 6.75 -11.40
N ASN A 173 -2.73 6.80 -12.62
CA ASN A 173 -1.57 6.01 -13.03
C ASN A 173 -0.26 6.73 -12.65
N ASN A 174 -0.05 7.91 -13.20
CA ASN A 174 1.10 8.77 -12.90
C ASN A 174 0.64 9.86 -11.92
N VAL A 175 1.12 9.80 -10.69
CA VAL A 175 0.73 10.72 -9.62
C VAL A 175 1.72 11.87 -9.57
N TYR A 176 1.24 13.08 -9.79
CA TYR A 176 1.95 14.31 -9.47
C TYR A 176 1.36 14.90 -8.20
N LEU A 177 2.23 15.40 -7.33
CA LEU A 177 1.85 15.99 -6.06
C LEU A 177 1.97 17.51 -6.11
N ASN A 178 1.10 18.19 -5.38
CA ASN A 178 1.19 19.62 -5.14
C ASN A 178 2.48 19.96 -4.35
N ASN A 179 2.98 21.19 -4.51
CA ASN A 179 4.26 21.57 -3.92
C ASN A 179 4.20 21.86 -2.41
N ASP A 180 3.02 22.19 -1.89
CA ASP A 180 2.83 22.73 -0.53
C ASP A 180 2.37 21.67 0.48
N ILE A 181 2.93 20.46 0.39
CA ILE A 181 2.61 19.36 1.29
C ILE A 181 3.59 19.37 2.47
N GLU A 182 3.06 19.55 3.69
CA GLU A 182 3.83 19.51 4.93
C GLU A 182 3.86 18.13 5.60
N ASP A 183 2.92 17.25 5.24
CA ASP A 183 2.79 15.91 5.81
C ASP A 183 3.98 15.03 5.42
N ASP A 184 4.61 14.41 6.43
CA ASP A 184 5.71 13.45 6.24
C ASP A 184 5.20 12.03 5.90
N PHE A 185 3.94 11.72 6.21
CA PHE A 185 3.27 10.45 5.89
C PHE A 185 1.80 10.67 5.54
N PHE A 186 1.36 10.10 4.41
CA PHE A 186 -0.03 10.15 3.96
C PHE A 186 -0.34 8.99 3.01
N ILE A 187 -1.62 8.80 2.71
CA ILE A 187 -2.09 7.69 1.88
C ILE A 187 -2.93 8.23 0.73
N LEU A 188 -2.72 7.68 -0.46
CA LEU A 188 -3.54 7.94 -1.64
C LEU A 188 -4.34 6.70 -1.98
N SER A 189 -5.60 6.86 -2.40
CA SER A 189 -6.46 5.80 -2.92
C SER A 189 -6.64 5.94 -4.43
N ASN A 190 -7.21 4.91 -5.06
CA ASN A 190 -7.50 4.90 -6.50
C ASN A 190 -6.28 5.15 -7.38
N VAL A 191 -5.10 4.78 -6.90
CA VAL A 191 -3.83 4.85 -7.63
C VAL A 191 -3.49 3.47 -8.20
N GLU A 192 -2.48 3.37 -9.06
CA GLU A 192 -1.94 2.08 -9.48
C GLU A 192 -1.56 1.23 -8.24
N GLY A 193 -2.11 0.02 -8.13
CA GLY A 193 -2.01 -0.83 -6.94
C GLY A 193 -3.14 -0.67 -5.92
N GLY A 194 -4.13 0.17 -6.19
CA GLY A 194 -5.30 0.41 -5.33
C GLY A 194 -5.06 1.54 -4.34
N ILE A 195 -4.03 1.41 -3.49
CA ILE A 195 -3.58 2.48 -2.59
C ILE A 195 -2.06 2.61 -2.61
N LYS A 196 -1.55 3.77 -2.19
CA LYS A 196 -0.11 3.99 -1.96
C LYS A 196 0.10 4.67 -0.60
N TYR A 197 0.97 4.09 0.21
CA TYR A 197 1.50 4.69 1.44
C TYR A 197 2.71 5.55 1.08
N ILE A 198 2.62 6.86 1.31
CA ILE A 198 3.61 7.84 0.86
C ILE A 198 4.35 8.40 2.07
N VAL A 199 5.67 8.49 1.94
CA VAL A 199 6.55 9.16 2.89
C VAL A 199 7.31 10.32 2.22
N SER A 200 7.60 11.37 2.97
CA SER A 200 8.56 12.39 2.56
C SER A 200 9.99 11.84 2.54
N GLU A 201 10.90 12.54 1.87
CA GLU A 201 12.35 12.25 1.96
C GLU A 201 12.87 12.28 3.41
N LYS A 202 12.29 13.11 4.28
CA LYS A 202 12.68 13.19 5.70
C LYS A 202 12.31 11.90 6.42
N LEU A 203 11.06 11.45 6.31
CA LEU A 203 10.62 10.21 6.96
C LEU A 203 11.28 8.97 6.36
N LYS A 204 11.48 8.95 5.03
CA LYS A 204 12.28 7.92 4.38
C LYS A 204 13.65 7.77 5.05
N LYS A 205 14.38 8.88 5.26
CA LYS A 205 15.69 8.86 5.94
C LYS A 205 15.58 8.35 7.37
N GLU A 206 14.57 8.74 8.14
CA GLU A 206 14.36 8.20 9.50
C GLU A 206 14.20 6.67 9.48
N ILE A 207 13.46 6.13 8.49
CA ILE A 207 13.27 4.68 8.32
C ILE A 207 14.59 3.99 7.94
N GLU A 208 15.37 4.58 7.03
CA GLU A 208 16.68 4.08 6.60
C GLU A 208 17.72 4.12 7.74
N ASP A 209 17.80 5.23 8.48
CA ASP A 209 18.71 5.42 9.62
C ASP A 209 18.36 4.48 10.79
N ALA A 210 17.08 4.12 10.95
CA ALA A 210 16.62 3.09 11.88
C ALA A 210 16.91 1.65 11.40
N ASN A 211 17.59 1.49 10.27
CA ASN A 211 17.92 0.22 9.63
C ASN A 211 16.68 -0.67 9.45
N CYS A 212 15.56 -0.09 9.04
CA CYS A 212 14.39 -0.87 8.67
C CYS A 212 14.63 -1.66 7.37
N THR A 213 14.21 -2.92 7.34
CA THR A 213 14.46 -3.85 6.24
C THR A 213 13.17 -4.30 5.55
N GLY A 214 13.28 -4.85 4.33
CA GLY A 214 12.14 -5.30 3.54
C GLY A 214 11.39 -4.19 2.80
N ILE A 215 11.96 -2.98 2.74
CA ILE A 215 11.34 -1.78 2.18
C ILE A 215 12.14 -1.29 0.99
N GLU A 216 11.43 -0.86 -0.06
CA GLU A 216 11.94 -0.05 -1.15
C GLU A 216 11.13 1.24 -1.28
N PHE A 217 11.80 2.33 -1.63
CA PHE A 217 11.20 3.65 -1.78
C PHE A 217 11.16 4.04 -3.25
N GLN A 218 9.99 3.92 -3.85
CA GLN A 218 9.76 4.33 -5.24
C GLN A 218 9.36 5.81 -5.28
N PRO A 219 10.05 6.68 -6.05
CA PRO A 219 9.58 8.05 -6.27
C PRO A 219 8.13 8.07 -6.77
N VAL A 220 7.26 8.89 -6.15
CA VAL A 220 5.81 8.87 -6.42
C VAL A 220 5.45 9.13 -7.88
N GLY A 221 6.24 9.97 -8.56
CA GLY A 221 6.03 10.32 -9.96
C GLY A 221 6.33 9.21 -10.97
N LEU A 222 6.96 8.11 -10.55
CA LEU A 222 7.24 6.98 -11.44
C LEU A 222 6.08 6.00 -11.46
N SER A 223 5.67 5.60 -12.66
CA SER A 223 4.79 4.43 -12.87
C SER A 223 5.49 3.13 -12.47
N ILE A 224 4.72 2.06 -12.27
CA ILE A 224 5.30 0.73 -12.02
C ILE A 224 6.21 0.27 -13.16
N ASN A 225 5.89 0.65 -14.41
CA ASN A 225 6.66 0.25 -15.58
C ASN A 225 8.01 0.97 -15.65
N GLU A 226 8.06 2.25 -15.28
CA GLU A 226 9.32 3.00 -15.17
C GLU A 226 10.17 2.50 -13.99
N TRP A 227 9.51 2.08 -12.91
CA TRP A 227 10.16 1.52 -11.73
C TRP A 227 10.79 0.15 -12.00
N LEU A 228 9.99 -0.82 -12.47
CA LEU A 228 10.36 -2.23 -12.63
C LEU A 228 10.86 -2.60 -14.03
N GLY A 229 10.83 -1.67 -14.99
CA GLY A 229 11.28 -1.91 -16.36
C GLY A 229 12.72 -2.41 -16.43
N LYS A 230 13.10 -3.04 -17.55
CA LYS A 230 14.49 -3.46 -17.79
C LYS A 230 15.42 -2.25 -17.77
N ASN A 231 16.45 -2.25 -16.91
CA ASN A 231 17.28 -1.08 -16.61
C ASN A 231 16.49 0.12 -16.05
N GLY A 232 15.33 -0.15 -15.43
CA GLY A 232 14.48 0.84 -14.78
C GLY A 232 15.12 1.45 -13.54
N GLU A 233 14.44 2.43 -12.95
CA GLU A 233 14.99 3.18 -11.82
C GLU A 233 15.25 2.31 -10.58
N ARG A 234 14.44 1.27 -10.35
CA ARG A 234 14.67 0.33 -9.25
C ARG A 234 16.04 -0.33 -9.34
N GLU A 235 16.39 -0.86 -10.52
CA GLU A 235 17.63 -1.62 -10.72
C GLU A 235 18.87 -0.74 -10.45
N LYS A 236 18.80 0.55 -10.77
CA LYS A 236 19.88 1.51 -10.51
C LYS A 236 20.10 1.76 -9.01
N ILE A 237 19.03 1.72 -8.22
CA ILE A 237 19.06 2.04 -6.78
C ILE A 237 19.29 0.78 -5.94
N TYR A 238 18.54 -0.29 -6.22
CA TYR A 238 18.49 -1.51 -5.40
C TYR A 238 19.13 -2.73 -6.07
N GLY A 239 19.59 -2.59 -7.32
CA GLY A 239 20.18 -3.70 -8.08
C GLY A 239 19.14 -4.64 -8.70
N LYS A 240 19.64 -5.66 -9.40
CA LYS A 240 18.82 -6.69 -10.04
C LYS A 240 18.09 -7.55 -9.01
N ILE A 241 16.88 -7.98 -9.37
CA ILE A 241 16.08 -8.97 -8.63
C ILE A 241 16.74 -10.35 -8.71
#